data_AF-A0A1V3XHW7-F1
#
_entry.id   AF-A0A1V3XHW7-F1
#
_cell.length_a   1.000
_cell.length_b   1.000
_cell.length_c   1.000
_cell.angle_alpha   90.00
_cell.angle_beta   90.00
_cell.angle_gamma   90.00
#
_symmetry.space_group_name_H-M   'P 1'
#
loop_
_entity.id
_entity.type
_entity.pdbx_description
1 polymer ?
#
loop_
_entity_poly.entity_id
_entity_poly.type
_entity_poly.pdbx_seq_one_letter_code
_entity_poly.pdbx_strand_id
1 'polypeptide(L)'
;MGAGTNHWFHSDQIYRSFLTLIMLTGCQGVNGGGWAHYVGQEKCRPVTGWSTLAFGLDWQRPPRQMQGTVFWYLATDQWRYDRFTAEVMTSPLADGRFAGRTAADNIALASRLGWMPSYPTFNRNPLDLADEAMQLGKDPSQHIVDGLTSGHLRFACEDPDAPENFPRCLTVWRANLLGSSAKGNEYFLKHLLGTDSNVAASDQDGVRPQEVRWRDEAPIGKLDLLLSLDFRNTSTTLFSDIVLPAATWYEKHDLSSTDMHPFVHAFSPAISPPWETKTDFEAFHRIARGFSWLAEKHLGKRKDIVAVPLQHDSADATAQPVVALWIGKPVSANLFRARPCRDWWWSNGTIQRSQKSWRR
;
A
#
# COMPACT_ATOMS: atom_id res chain seq x y z
N MET A 1 -7.05 -22.00 14.72
CA MET A 1 -6.65 -22.22 13.30
C MET A 1 -5.60 -21.19 12.91
N GLY A 2 -4.77 -21.45 11.91
CA GLY A 2 -3.64 -20.57 11.57
C GLY A 2 -3.16 -20.70 10.13
N ALA A 3 -1.88 -20.40 9.89
CA ALA A 3 -1.30 -20.33 8.55
C ALA A 3 -1.44 -21.64 7.73
N GLY A 4 -1.44 -22.81 8.38
CA GLY A 4 -1.62 -24.11 7.70
C GLY A 4 -2.92 -24.24 6.91
N THR A 5 -3.94 -23.43 7.23
CA THR A 5 -5.17 -23.32 6.46
C THR A 5 -5.31 -21.99 5.73
N ASN A 6 -4.65 -20.91 6.22
CA ASN A 6 -4.76 -19.58 5.62
C ASN A 6 -3.83 -19.32 4.44
N HIS A 7 -2.73 -20.06 4.30
CA HIS A 7 -1.74 -19.84 3.25
C HIS A 7 -1.99 -20.67 1.98
N TRP A 8 -3.24 -21.13 1.81
CA TRP A 8 -3.70 -21.76 0.58
C TRP A 8 -4.39 -20.73 -0.31
N PHE A 9 -4.32 -20.94 -1.63
CA PHE A 9 -4.99 -20.08 -2.61
C PHE A 9 -6.50 -19.95 -2.34
N HIS A 10 -7.15 -21.07 -2.02
CA HIS A 10 -8.56 -21.12 -1.62
C HIS A 10 -8.76 -21.14 -0.09
N SER A 11 -7.96 -20.34 0.63
CA SER A 11 -8.10 -20.18 2.09
C SER A 11 -9.47 -19.65 2.51
N ASP A 12 -10.10 -18.84 1.66
CA ASP A 12 -11.45 -18.32 1.84
C ASP A 12 -12.49 -19.45 1.98
N GLN A 13 -12.43 -20.46 1.12
CA GLN A 13 -13.34 -21.61 1.18
C GLN A 13 -13.10 -22.42 2.44
N ILE A 14 -11.84 -22.70 2.76
CA ILE A 14 -11.47 -23.43 3.98
C ILE A 14 -11.99 -22.70 5.22
N TYR A 15 -11.79 -21.38 5.30
CA TYR A 15 -12.22 -20.56 6.44
C TYR A 15 -13.75 -20.48 6.52
N ARG A 16 -14.45 -20.33 5.39
CA ARG A 16 -15.92 -20.32 5.34
C ARG A 16 -16.52 -21.66 5.76
N SER A 17 -15.86 -22.79 5.48
CA SER A 17 -16.28 -24.09 6.02
C SER A 17 -16.23 -24.09 7.55
N PHE A 18 -15.13 -23.64 8.16
CA PHE A 18 -15.04 -23.55 9.62
C PHE A 18 -16.03 -22.56 10.22
N LEU A 19 -16.19 -21.38 9.61
CA LEU A 19 -17.17 -20.37 10.03
C LEU A 19 -18.60 -20.91 9.97
N THR A 20 -18.95 -21.65 8.91
CA THR A 20 -20.27 -22.29 8.80
C THR A 20 -20.54 -23.23 9.97
N LEU A 21 -19.57 -24.09 10.32
CA LEU A 21 -19.73 -25.04 11.42
C LEU A 21 -20.00 -24.33 12.75
N ILE A 22 -19.21 -23.32 13.11
CA ILE A 22 -19.37 -22.62 14.39
C ILE A 22 -20.62 -21.74 14.43
N MET A 23 -21.11 -21.28 13.28
CA MET A 23 -22.37 -20.55 13.19
C MET A 23 -23.56 -21.50 13.38
N LEU A 24 -23.52 -22.69 12.77
CA LEU A 24 -24.55 -23.72 12.93
C LEU A 24 -24.65 -24.23 14.38
N THR A 25 -23.52 -24.34 15.08
CA THR A 25 -23.50 -24.77 16.48
C THR A 25 -23.65 -23.62 17.48
N GLY A 26 -23.87 -22.38 17.02
CA GLY A 26 -24.05 -21.21 17.88
C GLY A 26 -22.84 -20.88 18.77
N CYS A 27 -21.63 -21.28 18.35
CA CYS A 27 -20.42 -21.09 19.16
C CYS A 27 -19.83 -19.68 19.03
N GLN A 28 -20.14 -18.95 17.95
CA GLN A 28 -19.59 -17.62 17.71
C GLN A 28 -20.14 -16.60 18.72
N GLY A 29 -19.24 -15.89 19.40
CA GLY A 29 -19.61 -14.86 20.39
C GLY A 29 -19.86 -15.39 21.81
N VAL A 30 -19.61 -16.68 22.07
CA VAL A 30 -19.77 -17.31 23.39
C VAL A 30 -18.41 -17.67 23.98
N ASN A 31 -18.20 -17.41 25.28
CA ASN A 31 -16.95 -17.76 25.95
C ASN A 31 -16.67 -19.27 25.85
N GLY A 32 -15.46 -19.63 25.41
CA GLY A 32 -15.06 -21.02 25.18
C GLY A 32 -15.41 -21.58 23.79
N GLY A 33 -16.07 -20.80 22.93
CA GLY A 33 -16.38 -21.15 21.55
C GLY A 33 -15.99 -20.07 20.53
N GLY A 34 -16.10 -20.41 19.24
CA GLY A 34 -16.02 -19.46 18.13
C GLY A 34 -14.78 -19.60 17.24
N TRP A 35 -14.63 -18.64 16.32
CA TRP A 35 -13.53 -18.58 15.38
C TRP A 35 -12.26 -18.03 16.04
N ALA A 36 -11.34 -18.92 16.37
CA ALA A 36 -10.05 -18.59 16.98
C ALA A 36 -8.91 -18.70 15.96
N HIS A 37 -8.73 -17.63 15.18
CA HIS A 37 -7.65 -17.49 14.20
C HIS A 37 -6.40 -16.85 14.83
N TYR A 38 -5.24 -17.47 14.58
CA TYR A 38 -3.95 -16.99 15.06
C TYR A 38 -2.89 -17.13 13.96
N VAL A 39 -2.26 -16.01 13.60
CA VAL A 39 -1.19 -15.91 12.59
C VAL A 39 -0.05 -15.04 13.10
N GLY A 40 0.11 -13.82 12.57
CA GLY A 40 1.01 -12.80 13.10
C GLY A 40 0.39 -12.01 14.25
N GLN A 41 1.19 -11.12 14.82
CA GLN A 41 0.78 -10.23 15.90
C GLN A 41 0.10 -8.97 15.33
N GLU A 42 -1.14 -9.10 14.88
CA GLU A 42 -1.87 -8.05 14.16
C GLU A 42 -2.62 -7.06 15.07
N LYS A 43 -3.06 -7.51 16.26
CA LYS A 43 -3.88 -6.67 17.14
C LYS A 43 -3.06 -5.69 17.98
N CYS A 44 -2.85 -4.51 17.40
CA CYS A 44 -2.52 -3.30 18.15
C CYS A 44 -3.73 -2.89 19.00
N ARG A 45 -3.68 -3.11 20.33
CA ARG A 45 -4.81 -2.80 21.22
C ARG A 45 -5.19 -1.30 21.21
N PRO A 46 -4.25 -0.35 21.33
CA PRO A 46 -4.54 1.08 21.23
C PRO A 46 -4.50 1.59 19.77
N VAL A 47 -5.18 0.90 18.83
CA VAL A 47 -5.04 1.14 17.38
C VAL A 47 -5.34 2.57 16.94
N THR A 48 -6.30 3.27 17.55
CA THR A 48 -6.69 4.63 17.13
C THR A 48 -5.66 5.69 17.52
N GLY A 49 -5.04 5.55 18.71
CA GLY A 49 -3.93 6.38 19.14
C GLY A 49 -2.68 6.10 18.30
N TRP A 50 -2.38 4.82 18.11
CA TRP A 50 -1.25 4.39 17.27
C TRP A 50 -1.37 4.89 15.82
N SER A 51 -2.53 4.72 15.18
CA SER A 51 -2.71 5.10 13.77
C SER A 51 -2.63 6.60 13.55
N THR A 52 -3.03 7.39 14.55
CA THR A 52 -2.89 8.86 14.49
C THR A 52 -1.42 9.25 14.39
N LEU A 53 -0.55 8.67 15.24
CA LEU A 53 0.88 8.93 15.21
C LEU A 53 1.57 8.32 13.98
N ALA A 54 1.30 7.04 13.70
CA ALA A 54 1.98 6.27 12.65
C ALA A 54 1.79 6.85 11.25
N PHE A 55 0.65 7.49 11.00
CA PHE A 55 0.30 8.06 9.70
C PHE A 55 0.25 9.60 9.69
N GLY A 56 0.69 10.26 10.76
CA GLY A 56 0.71 11.73 10.88
C GLY A 56 -0.67 12.38 10.76
N LEU A 57 -1.72 11.70 11.23
CA LEU A 57 -3.13 12.12 11.03
C LEU A 57 -3.52 13.33 11.90
N ASP A 58 -2.71 13.65 12.89
CA ASP A 58 -2.77 14.88 13.67
C ASP A 58 -2.35 16.12 12.86
N TRP A 59 -1.60 15.96 11.78
CA TRP A 59 -1.17 17.03 10.88
C TRP A 59 -1.90 17.03 9.53
N GLN A 60 -1.96 15.88 8.87
CA GLN A 60 -2.44 15.77 7.49
C GLN A 60 -3.31 14.52 7.30
N ARG A 61 -4.37 14.64 6.52
CA ARG A 61 -5.29 13.54 6.23
C ARG A 61 -5.75 13.65 4.77
N PRO A 62 -5.86 12.54 4.03
CA PRO A 62 -5.57 11.14 4.41
C PRO A 62 -4.11 10.71 4.11
N PRO A 63 -3.63 9.60 4.68
CA PRO A 63 -2.31 9.04 4.36
C PRO A 63 -2.36 8.21 3.06
N ARG A 64 -1.19 7.79 2.57
CA ARG A 64 -1.05 6.85 1.44
C ARG A 64 -0.83 5.41 1.96
N GLN A 65 -1.90 4.62 1.99
CA GLN A 65 -1.85 3.20 2.36
C GLN A 65 -1.94 2.31 1.11
N MET A 66 -1.15 1.23 1.05
CA MET A 66 -1.10 0.33 -0.11
C MET A 66 -1.11 -1.14 0.34
N GLN A 67 -1.83 -2.02 -0.37
CA GLN A 67 -1.73 -3.45 -0.12
C GLN A 67 -0.39 -3.99 -0.66
N GLY A 68 0.40 -4.60 0.21
CA GLY A 68 1.74 -5.11 -0.14
C GLY A 68 1.72 -6.13 -1.28
N THR A 69 0.75 -7.06 -1.32
CA THR A 69 0.67 -8.08 -2.37
C THR A 69 0.54 -7.47 -3.76
N VAL A 70 -0.38 -6.52 -3.93
CA VAL A 70 -0.61 -5.85 -5.22
C VAL A 70 0.58 -4.99 -5.60
N PHE A 71 1.13 -4.25 -4.64
CA PHE A 71 2.31 -3.43 -4.85
C PHE A 71 3.49 -4.26 -5.36
N TRP A 72 3.84 -5.34 -4.67
CA TRP A 72 4.98 -6.18 -5.07
C TRP A 72 4.72 -6.95 -6.35
N TYR A 73 3.51 -7.45 -6.58
CA TYR A 73 3.15 -8.15 -7.81
C TYR A 73 3.38 -7.27 -9.05
N LEU A 74 3.05 -5.97 -8.99
CA LEU A 74 3.31 -5.01 -10.06
C LEU A 74 4.76 -4.51 -10.09
N ALA A 75 5.34 -4.15 -8.94
CA ALA A 75 6.67 -3.56 -8.85
C ALA A 75 7.81 -4.55 -9.12
N THR A 76 7.56 -5.86 -9.04
CA THR A 76 8.56 -6.91 -9.30
C THR A 76 8.25 -7.71 -10.56
N ASP A 77 7.31 -7.23 -11.37
CA ASP A 77 6.94 -7.81 -12.67
C ASP A 77 6.47 -9.26 -12.64
N GLN A 78 6.08 -9.79 -11.47
CA GLN A 78 5.56 -11.14 -11.35
C GLN A 78 4.33 -11.35 -12.25
N TRP A 79 3.54 -10.29 -12.47
CA TRP A 79 2.39 -10.29 -13.37
C TRP A 79 2.72 -10.66 -14.81
N ARG A 80 3.96 -10.44 -15.26
CA ARG A 80 4.42 -10.78 -16.61
C ARG A 80 4.60 -12.28 -16.82
N TYR A 81 4.63 -13.07 -15.75
CA TYR A 81 4.91 -14.51 -15.79
C TYR A 81 3.65 -15.36 -15.53
N ASP A 82 2.49 -14.74 -15.34
CA ASP A 82 1.24 -15.46 -15.13
C ASP A 82 0.82 -16.22 -16.39
N ARG A 83 0.50 -17.51 -16.23
CA ARG A 83 0.18 -18.43 -17.34
C ARG A 83 -1.32 -18.61 -17.59
N PHE A 84 -2.16 -17.90 -16.85
CA PHE A 84 -3.61 -18.05 -16.91
C PHE A 84 -4.32 -16.72 -16.72
N THR A 85 -5.52 -16.64 -17.30
CA THR A 85 -6.44 -15.53 -17.12
C THR A 85 -7.29 -15.74 -15.87
N ALA A 86 -8.13 -14.76 -15.52
CA ALA A 86 -9.09 -14.86 -14.43
C ALA A 86 -10.16 -15.95 -14.65
N GLU A 87 -10.25 -16.52 -15.86
CA GLU A 87 -11.25 -17.54 -16.20
C GLU A 87 -11.08 -18.82 -15.40
N VAL A 88 -9.84 -19.17 -15.01
CA VAL A 88 -9.59 -20.37 -14.19
C VAL A 88 -10.23 -20.30 -12.81
N MET A 89 -10.59 -19.10 -12.34
CA MET A 89 -11.27 -18.83 -11.07
C MET A 89 -12.77 -18.55 -11.24
N THR A 90 -13.27 -18.54 -12.48
CA THR A 90 -14.62 -18.10 -12.79
C THR A 90 -15.63 -19.24 -12.63
N SER A 91 -16.81 -18.93 -12.09
CA SER A 91 -17.92 -19.90 -11.99
C SER A 91 -18.37 -20.35 -13.39
N PRO A 92 -18.74 -21.63 -13.60
CA PRO A 92 -19.31 -22.10 -14.87
C PRO A 92 -20.65 -21.45 -15.23
N LEU A 93 -21.29 -20.76 -14.26
CA LEU A 93 -22.53 -20.01 -14.46
C LEU A 93 -22.30 -18.51 -14.72
N ALA A 94 -21.05 -18.06 -14.78
CA ALA A 94 -20.74 -16.66 -15.00
C ALA A 94 -21.07 -16.23 -16.44
N ASP A 95 -21.40 -14.96 -16.62
CA ASP A 95 -21.72 -14.33 -17.91
C ASP A 95 -20.48 -13.87 -18.69
N GLY A 96 -19.28 -14.34 -18.31
CA GLY A 96 -18.04 -14.07 -19.04
C GLY A 96 -17.47 -12.66 -18.90
N ARG A 97 -17.92 -11.84 -17.94
CA ARG A 97 -17.45 -10.45 -17.75
C ARG A 97 -15.93 -10.26 -17.62
N PHE A 98 -15.22 -11.29 -17.17
CA PHE A 98 -13.76 -11.27 -16.99
C PHE A 98 -13.02 -12.18 -17.98
N ALA A 99 -13.69 -12.65 -19.05
CA ALA A 99 -13.10 -13.52 -20.06
C ALA A 99 -11.83 -12.89 -20.68
N GLY A 100 -10.75 -13.68 -20.75
CA GLY A 100 -9.46 -13.24 -21.26
C GLY A 100 -8.70 -12.19 -20.42
N ARG A 101 -9.27 -11.69 -19.30
CA ARG A 101 -8.59 -10.67 -18.47
C ARG A 101 -7.58 -11.31 -17.53
N THR A 102 -6.43 -10.66 -17.35
CA THR A 102 -5.40 -11.07 -16.39
C THR A 102 -5.71 -10.55 -14.98
N ALA A 103 -4.96 -11.02 -13.97
CA ALA A 103 -5.01 -10.43 -12.64
C ALA A 103 -4.57 -8.96 -12.65
N ALA A 104 -3.55 -8.60 -13.45
CA ALA A 104 -3.11 -7.22 -13.63
C ALA A 104 -4.23 -6.32 -14.20
N ASP A 105 -4.98 -6.79 -15.20
CA ASP A 105 -6.14 -6.06 -15.75
C ASP A 105 -7.21 -5.81 -14.70
N ASN A 106 -7.44 -6.77 -13.81
CA ASN A 106 -8.44 -6.65 -12.74
C ASN A 106 -7.97 -5.76 -11.60
N ILE A 107 -6.66 -5.71 -11.32
CA ILE A 107 -6.05 -4.74 -10.39
C ILE A 107 -6.19 -3.32 -10.92
N ALA A 108 -5.88 -3.09 -12.21
CA ALA A 108 -6.05 -1.78 -12.83
C ALA A 108 -7.53 -1.34 -12.80
N LEU A 109 -8.46 -2.26 -13.07
CA LEU A 109 -9.90 -2.03 -12.97
C LEU A 109 -10.35 -1.68 -11.56
N ALA A 110 -9.93 -2.45 -10.56
CA ALA A 110 -10.31 -2.18 -9.17
C ALA A 110 -9.73 -0.85 -8.66
N SER A 111 -8.52 -0.47 -9.10
CA SER A 111 -7.89 0.80 -8.76
C SER A 111 -8.67 2.00 -9.31
N ARG A 112 -9.05 1.97 -10.60
CA ARG A 112 -9.81 3.08 -11.23
C ARG A 112 -11.25 3.18 -10.74
N LEU A 113 -11.83 2.09 -10.25
CA LEU A 113 -13.15 2.08 -9.60
C LEU A 113 -13.11 2.54 -8.13
N GLY A 114 -11.92 2.85 -7.61
CA GLY A 114 -11.73 3.25 -6.22
C GLY A 114 -11.96 2.10 -5.24
N TRP A 115 -11.88 0.83 -5.66
CA TRP A 115 -12.03 -0.33 -4.78
C TRP A 115 -10.76 -0.65 -4.00
N MET A 116 -9.60 -0.26 -4.53
CA MET A 116 -8.30 -0.43 -3.89
C MET A 116 -7.42 0.81 -4.13
N PRO A 117 -6.49 1.14 -3.22
CA PRO A 117 -5.49 2.14 -3.46
C PRO A 117 -4.50 1.68 -4.55
N SER A 118 -3.81 2.64 -5.16
CA SER A 118 -2.76 2.40 -6.13
C SER A 118 -1.64 3.41 -5.91
N TYR A 119 -0.41 2.91 -5.72
CA TYR A 119 0.78 3.72 -5.48
C TYR A 119 1.98 3.15 -6.25
N PRO A 120 2.66 3.95 -7.10
CA PRO A 120 2.28 5.31 -7.53
C PRO A 120 0.85 5.40 -8.08
N THR A 121 0.18 6.53 -7.85
CA THR A 121 -1.26 6.65 -8.18
C THR A 121 -1.47 7.00 -9.63
N PHE A 122 -0.84 8.07 -10.10
CA PHE A 122 -0.95 8.58 -11.46
C PHE A 122 0.41 8.52 -12.14
N ASN A 123 0.40 8.50 -13.48
CA ASN A 123 1.62 8.57 -14.30
C ASN A 123 2.28 9.95 -14.36
N ARG A 124 1.92 10.83 -13.43
CA ARG A 124 2.45 12.19 -13.30
C ARG A 124 2.59 12.54 -11.83
N ASN A 125 3.54 13.41 -11.52
CA ASN A 125 3.79 13.88 -10.16
C ASN A 125 2.54 14.59 -9.61
N PRO A 126 1.95 14.10 -8.50
CA PRO A 126 0.70 14.66 -7.97
C PRO A 126 0.86 16.08 -7.41
N LEU A 127 2.09 16.51 -7.08
CA LEU A 127 2.37 17.89 -6.69
C LEU A 127 2.23 18.85 -7.88
N ASP A 128 2.72 18.43 -9.05
CA ASP A 128 2.66 19.24 -10.26
C ASP A 128 1.23 19.32 -10.80
N LEU A 129 0.44 18.25 -10.65
CA LEU A 129 -0.99 18.27 -10.95
C LEU A 129 -1.77 19.27 -10.07
N ALA A 130 -1.38 19.42 -8.80
CA ALA A 130 -1.97 20.42 -7.92
C ALA A 130 -1.62 21.86 -8.35
N ASP A 131 -0.37 22.08 -8.77
CA ASP A 131 0.11 23.37 -9.24
C ASP A 131 -0.55 23.77 -10.57
N GLU A 132 -0.70 22.83 -11.50
CA GLU A 132 -1.44 23.04 -12.77
C GLU A 132 -2.89 23.45 -12.55
N ALA A 133 -3.61 22.72 -11.68
CA ALA A 133 -4.99 23.05 -11.37
C ALA A 133 -5.11 24.48 -10.80
N MET A 134 -4.16 24.88 -9.95
CA MET A 134 -4.12 26.23 -9.38
C MET A 134 -3.82 27.30 -10.43
N GLN A 135 -2.86 27.08 -11.33
CA GLN A 135 -2.53 28.00 -12.42
C GLN A 135 -3.71 28.20 -13.38
N LEU A 136 -4.48 27.13 -13.62
CA LEU A 136 -5.68 27.17 -14.46
C LEU A 136 -6.92 27.73 -13.73
N GLY A 137 -6.83 28.04 -12.43
CA GLY A 137 -7.98 28.47 -11.63
C GLY A 137 -9.09 27.41 -11.51
N LYS A 138 -8.74 26.13 -11.66
CA LYS A 138 -9.67 25.00 -11.72
C LYS A 138 -9.70 24.24 -10.40
N ASP A 139 -10.84 23.64 -10.06
CA ASP A 139 -10.90 22.70 -8.94
C ASP A 139 -9.94 21.51 -9.18
N PRO A 140 -9.04 21.18 -8.23
CA PRO A 140 -8.08 20.09 -8.41
C PRO A 140 -8.71 18.74 -8.72
N SER A 141 -9.86 18.42 -8.13
CA SER A 141 -10.52 17.13 -8.40
C SER A 141 -11.10 17.11 -9.81
N GLN A 142 -11.69 18.21 -10.27
CA GLN A 142 -12.14 18.33 -11.67
C GLN A 142 -10.96 18.26 -12.65
N HIS A 143 -9.80 18.83 -12.32
CA HIS A 143 -8.59 18.71 -13.15
C HIS A 143 -8.18 17.25 -13.35
N ILE A 144 -8.19 16.45 -12.28
CA ILE A 144 -7.88 15.01 -12.34
C ILE A 144 -8.93 14.26 -13.16
N VAL A 145 -10.22 14.51 -12.91
CA VAL A 145 -11.31 13.87 -13.66
C VAL A 145 -11.20 14.14 -15.15
N ASP A 146 -10.95 15.39 -15.54
CA ASP A 146 -10.83 15.77 -16.95
C ASP A 146 -9.56 15.17 -17.58
N GLY A 147 -8.46 15.12 -16.83
CA GLY A 147 -7.23 14.45 -17.26
C GLY A 147 -7.44 12.96 -17.53
N LEU A 148 -8.12 12.26 -16.61
CA LEU A 148 -8.43 10.83 -16.74
C LEU A 148 -9.45 10.57 -17.87
N THR A 149 -10.47 11.43 -18.00
CA THR A 149 -11.51 11.29 -19.03
C THR A 149 -10.94 11.54 -20.44
N SER A 150 -10.05 12.52 -20.58
CA SER A 150 -9.37 12.83 -21.84
C SER A 150 -8.24 11.87 -22.19
N GLY A 151 -7.77 11.07 -21.23
CA GLY A 151 -6.65 10.15 -21.38
C GLY A 151 -5.25 10.79 -21.29
N HIS A 152 -5.17 12.10 -21.00
CA HIS A 152 -3.92 12.81 -20.76
C HIS A 152 -3.28 12.42 -19.41
N LEU A 153 -4.11 12.02 -18.44
CA LEU A 153 -3.69 11.43 -17.17
C LEU A 153 -4.13 9.98 -17.14
N ARG A 154 -3.32 9.09 -16.56
CA ARG A 154 -3.66 7.67 -16.37
C ARG A 154 -3.26 7.20 -14.98
N PHE A 155 -3.89 6.12 -14.52
CA PHE A 155 -3.42 5.44 -13.32
C PHE A 155 -2.07 4.78 -13.61
N ALA A 156 -1.10 4.94 -12.72
CA ALA A 156 0.24 4.40 -12.92
C ALA A 156 0.25 2.85 -12.99
N CYS A 157 -0.68 2.17 -12.32
CA CYS A 157 -0.84 0.72 -12.41
C CYS A 157 -1.36 0.22 -13.77
N GLU A 158 -1.83 1.08 -14.66
CA GLU A 158 -2.14 0.72 -16.05
C GLU A 158 -0.88 0.57 -16.90
N ASP A 159 0.25 1.10 -16.41
CA ASP A 159 1.54 1.05 -17.08
C ASP A 159 2.70 0.90 -16.06
N PRO A 160 2.74 -0.20 -15.28
CA PRO A 160 3.67 -0.34 -14.15
C PRO A 160 5.14 -0.46 -14.56
N ASP A 161 5.40 -0.68 -15.85
CA ASP A 161 6.73 -0.79 -16.43
C ASP A 161 7.27 0.57 -16.94
N ALA A 162 6.53 1.66 -16.72
CA ALA A 162 6.96 2.99 -17.15
C ALA A 162 7.96 3.55 -16.13
N PRO A 163 9.12 4.09 -16.54
CA PRO A 163 10.10 4.63 -15.60
C PRO A 163 9.55 5.67 -14.62
N GLU A 164 8.60 6.49 -15.06
CA GLU A 164 7.89 7.46 -14.22
C GLU A 164 6.98 6.83 -13.15
N ASN A 165 6.62 5.54 -13.30
CA ASN A 165 5.75 4.78 -12.40
C ASN A 165 6.52 3.84 -11.46
N PHE A 166 7.85 3.84 -11.50
CA PHE A 166 8.65 2.97 -10.63
C PHE A 166 8.67 3.46 -9.18
N PRO A 167 8.62 2.55 -8.19
CA PRO A 167 9.03 2.88 -6.84
C PRO A 167 10.56 3.06 -6.82
N ARG A 168 11.02 4.30 -6.63
CA ARG A 168 12.44 4.67 -6.73
C ARG A 168 13.22 4.50 -5.43
N CYS A 169 12.59 4.75 -4.28
CA CYS A 169 13.23 4.64 -2.98
C CYS A 169 12.43 3.70 -2.07
N LEU A 170 13.11 2.75 -1.44
CA LEU A 170 12.52 1.79 -0.52
C LEU A 170 13.28 1.81 0.79
N THR A 171 12.56 2.00 1.88
CA THR A 171 13.10 1.85 3.25
C THR A 171 12.50 0.61 3.89
N VAL A 172 13.34 -0.32 4.33
CA VAL A 172 12.95 -1.57 5.00
C VAL A 172 13.45 -1.54 6.43
N TRP A 173 12.55 -1.56 7.41
CA TRP A 173 12.91 -1.64 8.83
C TRP A 173 11.97 -2.61 9.53
N ARG A 174 12.46 -3.26 10.60
CA ARG A 174 11.72 -4.29 11.35
C ARG A 174 11.19 -5.43 10.46
N ALA A 175 11.85 -5.67 9.33
CA ALA A 175 11.47 -6.67 8.34
C ALA A 175 12.72 -7.21 7.63
N ASN A 176 12.71 -8.50 7.32
CA ASN A 176 13.66 -9.11 6.42
C ASN A 176 12.94 -9.48 5.11
N LEU A 177 12.60 -8.47 4.31
CA LEU A 177 11.80 -8.63 3.09
C LEU A 177 12.39 -9.68 2.15
N LEU A 178 13.65 -9.51 1.75
CA LEU A 178 14.35 -10.35 0.77
C LEU A 178 14.80 -11.71 1.31
N GLY A 179 14.68 -11.93 2.63
CA GLY A 179 15.04 -13.21 3.25
C GLY A 179 13.89 -13.91 3.96
N SER A 180 12.66 -13.40 3.83
CA SER A 180 11.51 -13.97 4.56
C SER A 180 10.19 -13.78 3.83
N SER A 181 9.77 -12.54 3.58
CA SER A 181 8.39 -12.26 3.17
C SER A 181 8.21 -12.04 1.67
N ALA A 182 9.27 -11.86 0.89
CA ALA A 182 9.24 -11.72 -0.57
C ALA A 182 8.91 -13.05 -1.25
N LYS A 183 7.64 -13.24 -1.65
CA LYS A 183 7.24 -14.35 -2.51
C LYS A 183 7.70 -14.03 -3.92
N GLY A 184 8.37 -14.99 -4.57
CA GLY A 184 9.03 -14.75 -5.85
C GLY A 184 10.32 -13.93 -5.71
N ASN A 185 11.18 -14.27 -4.74
CA ASN A 185 12.41 -13.54 -4.44
C ASN A 185 13.27 -13.21 -5.67
N GLU A 186 13.43 -14.15 -6.59
CA GLU A 186 14.23 -13.94 -7.81
C GLU A 186 13.68 -12.81 -8.69
N TYR A 187 12.37 -12.56 -8.66
CA TYR A 187 11.76 -11.41 -9.35
C TYR A 187 12.04 -10.08 -8.65
N PHE A 188 12.17 -10.08 -7.31
CA PHE A 188 12.67 -8.90 -6.58
C PHE A 188 14.12 -8.61 -7.00
N LEU A 189 14.99 -9.62 -7.02
CA LEU A 189 16.39 -9.46 -7.42
C LEU A 189 16.50 -8.92 -8.85
N LYS A 190 15.77 -9.51 -9.81
CA LYS A 190 15.78 -9.10 -11.21
C LYS A 190 15.14 -7.73 -11.45
N HIS A 191 13.86 -7.58 -11.14
CA HIS A 191 13.08 -6.43 -11.58
C HIS A 191 13.17 -5.25 -10.63
N LEU A 192 13.27 -5.50 -9.32
CA LEU A 192 13.36 -4.41 -8.34
C LEU A 192 14.80 -3.94 -8.16
N LEU A 193 15.74 -4.85 -7.87
CA LEU A 193 17.14 -4.49 -7.55
C LEU A 193 18.04 -4.41 -8.78
N GLY A 194 17.76 -5.17 -9.83
CA GLY A 194 18.62 -5.24 -11.01
C GLY A 194 19.92 -6.01 -10.77
N THR A 195 19.92 -6.95 -9.83
CA THR A 195 21.06 -7.83 -9.53
C THR A 195 21.00 -9.11 -10.35
N ASP A 196 22.02 -9.95 -10.22
CA ASP A 196 21.92 -11.35 -10.65
C ASP A 196 20.70 -12.02 -10.00
N SER A 197 20.08 -12.92 -10.75
CA SER A 197 18.91 -13.69 -10.32
C SER A 197 18.88 -15.04 -11.03
N ASN A 198 18.17 -16.00 -10.43
CA ASN A 198 17.95 -17.34 -10.98
C ASN A 198 16.52 -17.51 -11.52
N VAL A 199 15.91 -16.45 -12.07
CA VAL A 199 14.60 -16.55 -12.72
C VAL A 199 14.72 -17.46 -13.95
N ALA A 200 14.20 -18.69 -13.84
CA ALA A 200 14.17 -19.65 -14.94
C ALA A 200 12.96 -19.49 -15.86
N ALA A 201 11.92 -18.77 -15.42
CA ALA A 201 10.73 -18.52 -16.21
C ALA A 201 10.98 -17.45 -17.30
N SER A 202 10.31 -17.60 -18.44
CA SER A 202 10.28 -16.60 -19.51
C SER A 202 8.97 -15.82 -19.45
N ASP A 203 9.05 -14.49 -19.57
CA ASP A 203 7.86 -13.63 -19.68
C ASP A 203 7.18 -13.73 -21.07
N GLN A 204 7.79 -14.46 -22.01
CA GLN A 204 7.15 -14.85 -23.26
C GLN A 204 6.07 -15.93 -23.06
N ASP A 205 6.19 -16.73 -21.99
CA ASP A 205 5.16 -17.71 -21.62
C ASP A 205 3.97 -17.06 -20.91
N GLY A 206 4.09 -15.78 -20.54
CA GLY A 206 3.08 -15.02 -19.83
C GLY A 206 1.91 -14.61 -20.71
N VAL A 207 0.70 -14.74 -20.17
CA VAL A 207 -0.51 -14.28 -20.85
C VAL A 207 -0.52 -12.76 -20.88
N ARG A 208 -0.63 -12.20 -22.08
CA ARG A 208 -0.66 -10.74 -22.27
C ARG A 208 -1.96 -10.16 -21.70
N PRO A 209 -1.89 -9.08 -20.89
CA PRO A 209 -3.07 -8.35 -20.44
C PRO A 209 -3.81 -7.69 -21.60
N GLN A 210 -5.09 -7.38 -21.38
CA GLN A 210 -5.93 -6.67 -22.35
C GLN A 210 -5.84 -5.14 -22.23
N GLU A 211 -5.64 -4.62 -21.02
CA GLU A 211 -5.66 -3.18 -20.73
C GLU A 211 -4.35 -2.67 -20.13
N VAL A 212 -3.71 -3.45 -19.25
CA VAL A 212 -2.39 -3.07 -18.72
C VAL A 212 -1.37 -3.08 -19.86
N ARG A 213 -0.57 -2.03 -19.98
CA ARG A 213 0.39 -1.91 -21.06
C ARG A 213 1.52 -2.92 -20.90
N TRP A 214 1.71 -3.74 -21.93
CA TRP A 214 2.89 -4.59 -22.07
C TRP A 214 4.02 -3.82 -22.77
N ARG A 215 5.19 -3.72 -22.14
CA ARG A 215 6.44 -3.33 -22.81
C ARG A 215 7.22 -4.57 -23.23
N ASP A 216 7.72 -4.58 -24.47
CA ASP A 216 8.44 -5.75 -25.01
C ASP A 216 9.64 -6.15 -24.14
N GLU A 217 10.43 -5.16 -23.72
CA GLU A 217 11.51 -5.34 -22.76
C GLU A 217 10.99 -5.13 -21.33
N ALA A 218 11.08 -6.17 -20.51
CA ALA A 218 10.76 -6.06 -19.09
C ALA A 218 11.83 -5.22 -18.38
N PRO A 219 11.45 -4.19 -17.60
CA PRO A 219 12.40 -3.37 -16.86
C PRO A 219 13.17 -4.18 -15.80
N ILE A 220 14.43 -3.82 -15.60
CA ILE A 220 15.35 -4.42 -14.63
C ILE A 220 15.86 -3.28 -13.73
N GLY A 221 15.96 -3.52 -12.42
CA GLY A 221 16.45 -2.52 -11.47
C GLY A 221 15.58 -1.26 -11.38
N LYS A 222 14.31 -1.43 -11.02
CA LYS A 222 13.37 -0.30 -10.84
C LYS A 222 13.72 0.62 -9.67
N LEU A 223 14.46 0.11 -8.68
CA LEU A 223 14.78 0.81 -7.44
C LEU A 223 16.12 1.56 -7.56
N ASP A 224 16.12 2.84 -7.21
CA ASP A 224 17.31 3.69 -7.19
C ASP A 224 18.03 3.64 -5.83
N LEU A 225 17.29 3.37 -4.74
CA LEU A 225 17.85 3.31 -3.38
C LEU A 225 17.09 2.31 -2.49
N LEU A 226 17.82 1.33 -1.98
CA LEU A 226 17.42 0.44 -0.89
C LEU A 226 18.12 0.82 0.42
N LEU A 227 17.35 1.40 1.34
CA LEU A 227 17.75 1.66 2.71
C LEU A 227 17.19 0.58 3.64
N SER A 228 18.01 0.01 4.51
CA SER A 228 17.53 -0.86 5.58
C SER A 228 17.99 -0.45 6.98
N LEU A 229 17.15 -0.71 7.98
CA LEU A 229 17.46 -0.56 9.40
C LEU A 229 17.32 -1.92 10.06
N ASP A 230 18.42 -2.43 10.61
CA ASP A 230 18.43 -3.69 11.35
C ASP A 230 19.54 -3.70 12.42
N PHE A 231 19.34 -4.48 13.47
CA PHE A 231 20.34 -4.68 14.53
C PHE A 231 21.25 -5.89 14.22
N ARG A 232 20.97 -6.63 13.15
CA ARG A 232 21.80 -7.73 12.64
C ARG A 232 21.87 -7.71 11.12
N ASN A 233 22.92 -8.28 10.55
CA ASN A 233 23.04 -8.41 9.10
C ASN A 233 22.08 -9.52 8.60
N THR A 234 20.96 -9.13 7.98
CA THR A 234 19.97 -10.01 7.36
C THR A 234 20.21 -10.13 5.86
N SER A 235 19.47 -11.03 5.19
CA SER A 235 19.48 -11.07 3.71
C SER A 235 19.12 -9.72 3.11
N THR A 236 18.17 -8.99 3.70
CA THR A 236 17.79 -7.67 3.18
C THR A 236 18.91 -6.65 3.32
N THR A 237 19.63 -6.62 4.45
CA THR A 237 20.75 -5.69 4.63
C THR A 237 21.93 -6.04 3.71
N LEU A 238 22.15 -7.32 3.40
CA LEU A 238 23.18 -7.75 2.44
C LEU A 238 22.95 -7.23 1.02
N PHE A 239 21.69 -7.00 0.62
CA PHE A 239 21.32 -6.43 -0.67
C PHE A 239 21.07 -4.91 -0.62
N SER A 240 21.17 -4.27 0.54
CA SER A 240 20.86 -2.84 0.69
C SER A 240 22.04 -1.95 0.30
N ASP A 241 21.75 -0.81 -0.31
CA ASP A 241 22.77 0.22 -0.59
C ASP A 241 23.24 0.91 0.69
N ILE A 242 22.30 1.14 1.62
CA ILE A 242 22.57 1.76 2.91
C ILE A 242 21.97 0.89 4.02
N VAL A 243 22.79 0.59 5.02
CA VAL A 243 22.37 -0.09 6.24
C VAL A 243 22.58 0.86 7.42
N LEU A 244 21.52 1.12 8.17
CA LEU A 244 21.57 1.89 9.40
C LEU A 244 21.47 0.95 10.61
N PRO A 245 22.40 1.05 11.59
CA PRO A 245 22.41 0.17 12.76
C PRO A 245 21.24 0.51 13.70
N ALA A 246 20.28 -0.40 13.80
CA ALA A 246 19.12 -0.24 14.68
C ALA A 246 19.44 -0.71 16.11
N ALA A 247 18.85 -0.06 17.11
CA ALA A 247 18.87 -0.52 18.49
C ALA A 247 18.01 -1.78 18.65
N THR A 248 18.48 -2.71 19.47
CA THR A 248 17.73 -3.91 19.84
C THR A 248 16.53 -3.55 20.72
N TRP A 249 15.72 -4.56 21.01
CA TRP A 249 14.53 -4.48 21.86
C TRP A 249 14.86 -4.25 23.34
N TYR A 250 16.11 -4.47 23.76
CA TYR A 250 16.61 -4.17 25.12
C TYR A 250 17.27 -2.80 25.24
N GLU A 251 17.20 -1.96 24.21
CA GLU A 251 17.91 -0.68 24.12
C GLU A 251 16.97 0.48 23.76
N LYS A 252 15.65 0.24 23.77
CA LYS A 252 14.66 1.24 23.37
C LYS A 252 13.37 1.15 24.16
N HIS A 253 12.70 2.30 24.25
CA HIS A 253 11.32 2.38 24.71
C HIS A 253 10.37 2.14 23.54
N ASP A 254 9.42 1.22 23.71
CA ASP A 254 8.34 0.96 22.77
C ASP A 254 7.21 0.18 23.49
N LEU A 255 6.08 -0.04 22.84
CA LEU A 255 4.95 -0.80 23.36
C LEU A 255 4.69 -2.06 22.52
N SER A 256 4.21 -3.11 23.18
CA SER A 256 3.79 -4.36 22.55
C SER A 256 2.44 -4.82 23.10
N SER A 257 1.58 -5.29 22.19
CA SER A 257 0.32 -5.94 22.51
C SER A 257 0.04 -7.07 21.52
N THR A 258 -0.73 -8.08 21.93
CA THR A 258 -1.10 -9.22 21.08
C THR A 258 -2.55 -9.63 21.30
N ASP A 259 -3.12 -10.37 20.35
CA ASP A 259 -4.40 -11.05 20.44
C ASP A 259 -4.51 -11.97 21.66
N MET A 260 -3.41 -12.65 21.99
CA MET A 260 -3.39 -13.75 22.95
C MET A 260 -3.75 -13.37 24.39
N HIS A 261 -3.47 -12.14 24.80
CA HIS A 261 -3.71 -11.68 26.18
C HIS A 261 -4.07 -10.19 26.23
N PRO A 262 -4.85 -9.74 27.23
CA PRO A 262 -5.39 -8.37 27.27
C PRO A 262 -4.35 -7.29 27.63
N PHE A 263 -3.14 -7.69 28.03
CA PHE A 263 -2.12 -6.76 28.50
C PHE A 263 -1.42 -5.98 27.37
N VAL A 264 -1.01 -4.76 27.71
CA VAL A 264 -0.03 -3.96 26.96
C VAL A 264 1.22 -3.89 27.81
N HIS A 265 2.38 -4.21 27.23
CA HIS A 265 3.67 -4.19 27.92
C HIS A 265 4.65 -3.27 27.20
N ALA A 266 5.63 -2.77 27.93
CA ALA A 266 6.66 -1.89 27.40
C ALA A 266 7.96 -2.66 27.13
N PHE A 267 8.64 -2.32 26.05
CA PHE A 267 10.09 -2.47 25.95
C PHE A 267 10.73 -1.36 26.77
N SER A 268 11.73 -1.72 27.59
CA SER A 268 12.48 -0.77 28.40
C SER A 268 13.98 -1.02 28.20
N PRO A 269 14.78 0.03 27.99
CA PRO A 269 16.21 -0.13 27.78
C PRO A 269 16.87 -0.67 29.05
N ALA A 270 17.54 -1.82 28.94
CA ALA A 270 18.44 -2.34 29.95
C ALA A 270 19.76 -1.57 29.97
N ILE A 271 20.20 -1.11 28.79
CA ILE A 271 21.36 -0.25 28.57
C ILE A 271 21.04 0.80 27.49
N SER A 272 21.88 1.82 27.37
CA SER A 272 21.83 2.72 26.21
C SER A 272 22.20 1.97 24.92
N PRO A 273 21.64 2.36 23.75
CA PRO A 273 22.04 1.81 22.46
C PRO A 273 23.57 1.84 22.29
N PRO A 274 24.23 0.67 22.13
CA PRO A 274 25.68 0.59 22.05
C PRO A 274 26.19 1.06 20.67
N TRP A 275 27.47 1.40 20.61
CA TRP A 275 28.13 1.90 19.40
C TRP A 275 27.38 3.10 18.79
N GLU A 276 27.13 3.07 17.48
CA GLU A 276 26.39 4.10 16.76
C GLU A 276 24.92 3.72 16.54
N THR A 277 24.44 2.65 17.17
CA THR A 277 23.05 2.21 17.02
C THR A 277 22.08 3.32 17.49
N LYS A 278 20.93 3.39 16.81
CA LYS A 278 19.84 4.30 17.15
C LYS A 278 18.52 3.56 17.18
N THR A 279 17.60 4.01 18.02
CA THR A 279 16.22 3.51 17.94
C THR A 279 15.63 3.85 16.57
N ASP A 280 14.71 3.04 16.06
CA ASP A 280 14.04 3.32 14.78
C ASP A 280 13.43 4.73 14.79
N PHE A 281 12.81 5.11 15.92
CA PHE A 281 12.23 6.42 16.14
C PHE A 281 13.27 7.55 15.97
N GLU A 282 14.43 7.43 16.61
CA GLU A 282 15.49 8.44 16.48
C GLU A 282 16.07 8.49 15.06
N ALA A 283 16.25 7.34 14.41
CA ALA A 283 16.74 7.26 13.03
C ALA A 283 15.81 8.00 12.07
N PHE A 284 14.50 7.77 12.13
CA PHE A 284 13.52 8.49 11.32
C PHE A 284 13.44 9.99 11.64
N HIS A 285 13.62 10.40 12.90
CA HIS A 285 13.72 11.82 13.25
C HIS A 285 14.95 12.50 12.64
N ARG A 286 16.09 11.81 12.62
CA ARG A 286 17.32 12.32 11.98
C ARG A 286 17.15 12.42 10.46
N ILE A 287 16.58 11.40 9.83
CA ILE A 287 16.23 11.43 8.40
C ILE A 287 15.28 12.60 8.11
N ALA A 288 14.23 12.78 8.92
CA ALA A 288 13.28 13.88 8.73
C ALA A 288 13.94 15.25 8.85
N ARG A 289 14.88 15.45 9.79
CA ARG A 289 15.66 16.70 9.91
C ARG A 289 16.53 16.96 8.69
N GLY A 290 17.26 15.94 8.24
CA GLY A 290 18.08 16.02 7.02
C GLY A 290 17.23 16.32 5.78
N PHE A 291 16.10 15.60 5.62
CA PHE A 291 15.13 15.86 4.57
C PHE A 291 14.60 17.30 4.62
N SER A 292 14.23 17.81 5.81
CA SER A 292 13.70 19.17 5.98
C SER A 292 14.70 20.23 5.54
N TRP A 293 15.98 20.05 5.87
CA TRP A 293 17.05 20.95 5.45
C TRP A 293 17.21 20.98 3.92
N LEU A 294 17.19 19.82 3.26
CA LEU A 294 17.28 19.74 1.79
C LEU A 294 16.00 20.26 1.11
N ALA A 295 14.84 19.96 1.69
CA ALA A 295 13.53 20.31 1.16
C ALA A 295 13.28 21.82 1.12
N GLU A 296 13.96 22.62 1.95
CA GLU A 296 13.87 24.09 1.93
C GLU A 296 14.16 24.65 0.53
N LYS A 297 15.19 24.11 -0.14
CA LYS A 297 15.58 24.54 -1.49
C LYS A 297 14.78 23.83 -2.59
N HIS A 298 14.46 22.55 -2.40
CA HIS A 298 14.01 21.68 -3.50
C HIS A 298 12.50 21.42 -3.54
N LEU A 299 11.78 21.58 -2.43
CA LEU A 299 10.35 21.25 -2.34
C LEU A 299 9.50 22.42 -1.80
N GLY A 300 9.94 23.07 -0.73
CA GLY A 300 9.18 24.14 -0.07
C GLY A 300 7.79 23.68 0.41
N LYS A 301 6.83 24.60 0.45
CA LYS A 301 5.41 24.29 0.75
C LYS A 301 4.70 23.91 -0.55
N ARG A 302 4.18 22.68 -0.63
CA ARG A 302 3.47 22.16 -1.81
C ARG A 302 2.03 21.80 -1.47
N LYS A 303 1.19 21.78 -2.49
CA LYS A 303 -0.12 21.13 -2.44
C LYS A 303 0.00 19.77 -3.14
N ASP A 304 -0.69 18.79 -2.59
CA ASP A 304 -0.64 17.42 -3.08
C ASP A 304 -2.05 16.92 -3.39
N ILE A 305 -2.16 16.10 -4.44
CA ILE A 305 -3.38 15.40 -4.81
C ILE A 305 -3.24 13.95 -4.36
N VAL A 306 -4.11 13.55 -3.43
CA VAL A 306 -4.16 12.18 -2.89
C VAL A 306 -5.48 11.55 -3.30
N ALA A 307 -5.42 10.53 -4.17
CA ALA A 307 -6.57 9.69 -4.45
C ALA A 307 -6.75 8.65 -3.34
N VAL A 308 -7.99 8.45 -2.92
CA VAL A 308 -8.33 7.55 -1.81
C VAL A 308 -9.38 6.58 -2.30
N PRO A 309 -9.20 5.26 -2.09
CA PRO A 309 -10.24 4.30 -2.41
C PRO A 309 -11.42 4.47 -1.45
N LEU A 310 -12.58 4.00 -1.87
CA LEU A 310 -13.80 3.90 -1.07
C LEU A 310 -13.48 3.12 0.21
N GLN A 311 -13.73 3.74 1.37
CA GLN A 311 -13.33 3.16 2.65
C GLN A 311 -14.47 2.35 3.27
N HIS A 312 -14.12 1.18 3.82
CA HIS A 312 -14.95 0.50 4.81
C HIS A 312 -15.14 1.37 6.07
N ASP A 313 -16.14 1.05 6.90
CA ASP A 313 -16.50 1.83 8.11
C ASP A 313 -16.71 3.33 7.84
N SER A 314 -17.17 3.65 6.63
CA SER A 314 -17.48 5.00 6.19
C SER A 314 -18.74 5.00 5.31
N ALA A 315 -19.26 6.19 5.00
CA ALA A 315 -20.38 6.33 4.06
C ALA A 315 -20.05 5.83 2.63
N ASP A 316 -18.77 5.64 2.30
CA ASP A 316 -18.35 5.12 0.99
C ASP A 316 -18.63 3.61 0.83
N ALA A 317 -18.82 2.87 1.94
CA ALA A 317 -19.07 1.42 1.91
C ALA A 317 -20.37 1.04 1.16
N THR A 318 -21.26 2.00 0.91
CA THR A 318 -22.52 1.81 0.18
C THR A 318 -22.52 2.47 -1.20
N ALA A 319 -21.34 2.81 -1.73
CA ALA A 319 -21.22 3.56 -2.99
C ALA A 319 -21.81 2.83 -4.21
N GLN A 320 -21.72 1.50 -4.26
CA GLN A 320 -22.16 0.70 -5.41
C GLN A 320 -23.09 -0.44 -4.97
N PRO A 321 -24.40 -0.19 -4.83
CA PRO A 321 -25.38 -1.25 -4.54
C PRO A 321 -25.54 -2.24 -5.70
N VAL A 322 -25.24 -1.80 -6.93
CA VAL A 322 -25.13 -2.63 -8.14
C VAL A 322 -23.81 -2.29 -8.80
N VAL A 323 -23.00 -3.32 -9.10
CA VAL A 323 -21.67 -3.14 -9.69
C VAL A 323 -21.81 -2.78 -11.17
N ALA A 324 -21.41 -1.56 -11.53
CA ALA A 324 -21.22 -1.13 -12.91
C ALA A 324 -19.73 -1.25 -13.27
N LEU A 325 -19.36 -2.29 -14.03
CA LEU A 325 -17.98 -2.48 -14.50
C LEU A 325 -17.72 -1.59 -15.72
N TRP A 326 -16.82 -0.62 -15.59
CA TRP A 326 -16.37 0.26 -16.67
C TRP A 326 -15.18 -0.37 -17.40
N ILE A 327 -15.39 -1.55 -17.98
CA ILE A 327 -14.38 -2.28 -18.77
C ILE A 327 -14.27 -1.65 -20.16
N GLY A 328 -13.05 -1.39 -20.65
CA GLY A 328 -12.81 -0.79 -21.96
C GLY A 328 -13.36 0.64 -22.15
N LYS A 329 -13.73 1.34 -21.06
CA LYS A 329 -14.26 2.71 -21.10
C LYS A 329 -13.35 3.65 -20.31
N PRO A 330 -13.16 4.91 -20.78
CA PRO A 330 -12.47 5.93 -19.98
C PRO A 330 -13.19 6.16 -18.66
N VAL A 331 -12.44 6.59 -17.64
CA VAL A 331 -12.98 6.83 -16.31
C VAL A 331 -14.05 7.93 -16.39
N SER A 332 -15.25 7.67 -15.89
CA SER A 332 -16.34 8.66 -15.89
C SER A 332 -16.26 9.59 -14.66
N ALA A 333 -16.68 10.85 -14.83
CA ALA A 333 -16.72 11.84 -13.76
C ALA A 333 -17.51 11.41 -12.51
N ASN A 334 -18.47 10.47 -12.67
CA ASN A 334 -19.30 9.97 -11.57
C ASN A 334 -18.55 9.02 -10.61
N LEU A 335 -17.31 8.60 -10.93
CA LEU A 335 -16.51 7.71 -10.10
C LEU A 335 -15.72 8.43 -9.00
N PHE A 336 -15.54 9.75 -9.10
CA PHE A 336 -14.73 10.52 -8.16
C PHE A 336 -15.59 11.47 -7.32
N ARG A 337 -15.46 11.38 -5.99
CA ARG A 337 -15.97 12.40 -5.06
C ARG A 337 -14.80 13.21 -4.51
N ALA A 338 -14.74 14.48 -4.87
CA ALA A 338 -13.84 15.45 -4.27
C ALA A 338 -14.20 15.65 -2.78
N ARG A 339 -13.21 15.58 -1.90
CA ARG A 339 -13.35 16.08 -0.52
C ARG A 339 -12.28 17.14 -0.28
N PRO A 340 -12.65 18.38 0.10
CA PRO A 340 -11.65 19.39 0.39
C PRO A 340 -10.78 18.93 1.57
N CYS A 341 -9.46 19.04 1.40
CA CYS A 341 -8.52 18.86 2.49
C CYS A 341 -8.81 19.94 3.55
N ARG A 342 -8.96 19.55 4.81
CA ARG A 342 -9.18 20.53 5.89
C ARG A 342 -7.83 21.10 6.27
N ASP A 343 -7.62 22.38 5.99
CA ASP A 343 -6.47 23.13 6.46
C ASP A 343 -6.50 23.24 8.00
N TRP A 344 -5.57 22.58 8.66
CA TRP A 344 -5.27 22.79 10.08
C TRP A 344 -3.93 23.50 10.18
N TRP A 345 -3.90 24.63 10.88
CA TRP A 345 -2.66 25.39 11.11
C TRP A 345 -2.42 25.55 12.59
N TRP A 346 -1.16 25.44 12.98
CA TRP A 346 -0.69 25.59 14.35
C TRP A 346 -0.24 27.04 14.56
N SER A 347 -0.89 27.77 15.46
CA SER A 347 -0.39 29.06 15.97
C SER A 347 -0.57 29.09 17.48
N ASN A 348 0.49 29.39 18.22
CA ASN A 348 0.50 29.57 19.68
C ASN A 348 -0.22 28.46 20.47
N GLY A 349 0.26 27.21 20.36
CA GLY A 349 -0.10 26.15 21.30
C GLY A 349 -1.54 25.62 21.21
N THR A 350 -2.32 26.03 20.20
CA THR A 350 -3.71 25.57 20.04
C THR A 350 -4.02 25.24 18.58
N ILE A 351 -4.63 24.09 18.32
CA ILE A 351 -5.15 23.72 17.00
C ILE A 351 -6.42 24.54 16.73
N GLN A 352 -6.38 25.46 15.77
CA GLN A 352 -7.57 26.21 15.34
C GLN A 352 -8.09 25.68 14.00
N ARG A 353 -9.41 25.47 13.94
CA ARG A 353 -10.15 25.10 12.72
C ARG A 353 -10.54 26.37 11.98
N SER A 354 -10.30 26.47 10.67
CA SER A 354 -10.91 27.55 9.89
C SER A 354 -12.43 27.36 9.85
N GLN A 355 -13.17 28.27 10.50
CA GLN A 355 -14.62 28.36 10.36
C GLN A 355 -14.94 29.15 9.10
N LYS A 356 -15.20 28.47 7.98
CA LYS A 356 -16.08 29.04 6.94
C LYS A 356 -17.51 28.64 7.30
N SER A 357 -18.31 29.65 7.60
CA SER A 357 -19.71 29.55 8.00
C SER A 357 -20.54 28.84 6.93
N TRP A 358 -21.19 27.74 7.32
CA TRP A 358 -22.35 27.23 6.60
C TRP A 358 -23.59 27.85 7.24
N ARG A 359 -24.18 28.86 6.59
CA ARG A 359 -25.59 29.21 6.83
C ARG A 359 -26.45 28.27 5.98
N ARG A 360 -27.54 27.82 6.58
CA ARG A 360 -28.52 26.83 6.09
C ARG A 360 -29.04 27.13 4.70
#